data_AF-A0A423JNH3-F1
#
_entry.id   AF-A0A423JNH3-F1
#
_cell.length_a   1.000
_cell.length_b   1.000
_cell.length_c   1.000
_cell.angle_alpha   90.00
_cell.angle_beta   90.00
_cell.angle_gamma   90.00
#
_symmetry.space_group_name_H-M   'P 1'
#
loop_
_entity.id
_entity.type
_entity.pdbx_description
1 polymer ?
#
loop_
_entity_poly.entity_id
_entity_poly.type
_entity_poly.pdbx_seq_one_letter_code
_entity_poly.pdbx_strand_id
1 'polypeptide(L)'
;MSPEQQPRVRDVQLTFQQDLKPGLNEFQILQWLRYPDSHKRSPVWQLYYLSAPRITSPSAGATVGRTPQVKGDSAIPGATIDVVKAGTAAVIYATGVVASDGTWIADNKVALPVGPFTFTARQNKGGVTGTAWAANVSVTVTG
;
A
#
# COMPACT_ATOMS: atom_id res chain seq x y z
N MET A 1 6.93 -52.74 -16.27
CA MET A 1 6.17 -51.96 -15.28
C MET A 1 6.55 -50.50 -15.46
N SER A 2 5.56 -49.65 -15.76
CA SER A 2 5.74 -48.24 -16.10
C SER A 2 6.15 -47.43 -14.86
N PRO A 3 7.13 -46.51 -14.94
CA PRO A 3 7.32 -45.51 -13.90
C PRO A 3 6.08 -44.62 -13.86
N GLU A 4 5.57 -44.41 -12.66
CA GLU A 4 4.39 -43.61 -12.34
C GLU A 4 4.41 -42.25 -13.04
N GLN A 5 3.30 -41.91 -13.68
CA GLN A 5 2.97 -40.54 -14.05
C GLN A 5 2.73 -39.75 -12.76
N GLN A 6 3.82 -39.28 -12.16
CA GLN A 6 3.76 -38.28 -11.10
C GLN A 6 3.04 -37.04 -11.68
N PRO A 7 1.94 -36.57 -11.07
CA PRO A 7 1.21 -35.44 -11.62
C PRO A 7 2.17 -34.25 -11.68
N ARG A 8 2.30 -33.63 -12.86
CA ARG A 8 2.98 -32.34 -13.01
C ARG A 8 2.15 -31.29 -12.28
N VAL A 9 2.31 -31.20 -10.96
CA VAL A 9 1.82 -30.07 -10.18
C VAL A 9 2.64 -28.87 -10.64
N ARG A 10 2.06 -28.07 -11.55
CA ARG A 10 2.75 -26.92 -12.16
C ARG A 10 2.68 -25.66 -11.28
N ASP A 11 1.75 -25.63 -10.33
CA ASP A 11 1.52 -24.50 -9.44
C ASP A 11 1.59 -24.97 -7.99
N VAL A 12 2.42 -24.28 -7.19
CA VAL A 12 2.51 -24.50 -5.74
C VAL A 12 1.94 -23.25 -5.07
N GLN A 13 0.96 -23.45 -4.19
CA GLN A 13 0.46 -22.41 -3.31
C GLN A 13 1.11 -22.57 -1.94
N LEU A 14 1.81 -21.52 -1.50
CA LEU A 14 2.42 -21.44 -0.17
C LEU A 14 1.79 -20.27 0.57
N THR A 15 1.50 -20.48 1.86
CA THR A 15 1.05 -19.42 2.77
C THR A 15 2.19 -19.10 3.72
N PHE A 16 2.49 -17.82 3.91
CA PHE A 16 3.44 -17.41 4.94
C PHE A 16 2.92 -17.79 6.32
N GLN A 17 3.76 -18.41 7.14
CA GLN A 17 3.42 -18.78 8.52
C GLN A 17 3.54 -17.59 9.50
N GLN A 18 4.12 -16.48 9.03
CA GLN A 18 4.31 -15.25 9.80
C GLN A 18 3.82 -14.06 8.98
N ASP A 19 3.34 -13.03 9.68
CA ASP A 19 2.93 -11.79 9.03
C ASP A 19 4.11 -11.10 8.36
N LEU A 20 3.83 -10.44 7.23
CA LEU A 20 4.82 -9.60 6.55
C LEU A 20 5.06 -8.34 7.38
N LYS A 21 6.32 -7.91 7.44
CA LYS A 21 6.66 -6.64 8.07
C LYS A 21 6.25 -5.49 7.15
N PRO A 22 5.78 -4.33 7.67
CA PRO A 22 5.55 -3.16 6.84
C PRO A 22 6.81 -2.81 6.04
N GLY A 23 6.64 -2.56 4.74
CA GLY A 23 7.72 -2.25 3.81
C GLY A 23 8.15 -3.43 2.94
N LEU A 24 9.41 -3.42 2.51
CA LEU A 24 9.95 -4.44 1.62
C LEU A 24 10.23 -5.73 2.40
N ASN A 25 9.63 -6.82 1.95
CA ASN A 25 9.95 -8.18 2.39
C ASN A 25 10.61 -8.91 1.23
N GLU A 26 11.71 -9.59 1.53
CA GLU A 26 12.45 -10.41 0.56
C GLU A 26 12.34 -11.88 0.94
N PHE A 27 12.03 -12.74 -0.03
CA PHE A 27 11.93 -14.18 0.21
C PHE A 27 12.43 -14.99 -0.96
N GLN A 28 12.83 -16.24 -0.66
CA GLN A 28 13.21 -17.23 -1.65
C GLN A 28 12.49 -18.54 -1.35
N ILE A 29 12.14 -19.27 -2.40
CA ILE A 29 11.60 -20.62 -2.29
C ILE A 29 12.77 -21.60 -2.40
N LEU A 30 12.91 -22.46 -1.40
CA LEU A 30 13.85 -23.58 -1.44
C LEU A 30 13.08 -24.84 -1.84
N GLN A 31 13.48 -25.46 -2.94
CA GLN A 31 13.04 -26.80 -3.30
C GLN A 31 14.13 -27.82 -2.98
N TRP A 32 13.73 -28.91 -2.34
CA TRP A 32 14.60 -30.04 -2.03
C TRP A 32 14.28 -31.19 -2.98
N LEU A 33 15.31 -31.72 -3.64
CA LEU A 33 15.22 -33.03 -4.29
C LEU A 33 15.98 -34.03 -3.40
N ARG A 34 15.31 -35.12 -3.02
CA ARG A 34 15.88 -36.12 -2.11
C ARG A 34 17.04 -36.88 -2.78
N TYR A 35 18.11 -37.06 -2.01
CA TYR A 35 19.36 -37.81 -2.25
C TYR A 35 19.85 -38.03 -3.70
N PRO A 36 21.03 -37.48 -4.06
CA PRO A 36 21.87 -36.62 -3.24
C PRO A 36 21.16 -35.29 -2.95
N ASP A 37 21.38 -34.73 -1.76
CA ASP A 37 20.77 -33.47 -1.36
C ASP A 37 21.22 -32.35 -2.30
N SER A 38 20.30 -31.90 -3.15
CA SER A 38 20.47 -30.70 -3.95
C SER A 38 19.28 -29.78 -3.66
N HIS A 39 19.60 -28.55 -3.24
CA HIS A 39 18.59 -27.50 -3.12
C HIS A 39 18.73 -26.56 -4.31
N LYS A 40 17.60 -26.24 -4.94
CA LYS A 40 17.53 -25.11 -5.87
C LYS A 40 16.79 -23.98 -5.18
N ARG A 41 17.29 -22.76 -5.35
CA ARG A 41 16.66 -21.54 -4.84
C ARG A 41 15.97 -20.84 -6.00
N SER A 42 14.80 -20.28 -5.76
CA SER A 42 14.25 -19.28 -6.65
C SER A 42 15.14 -18.01 -6.65
N PRO A 43 14.99 -17.11 -7.63
CA PRO A 43 15.37 -15.72 -7.45
C PRO A 43 14.78 -15.15 -6.15
N VAL A 44 15.38 -14.07 -5.64
CA VAL A 44 14.79 -13.30 -4.53
C VAL A 44 13.54 -12.61 -5.06
N TRP A 45 12.44 -12.84 -4.37
CA TRP A 45 11.18 -12.14 -4.60
C TRP A 45 11.07 -10.97 -3.65
N GLN A 46 10.69 -9.82 -4.19
CA GLN A 46 10.47 -8.57 -3.46
C GLN A 46 8.97 -8.29 -3.37
N LEU A 47 8.46 -8.16 -2.15
CA LEU A 47 7.06 -7.89 -1.88
C LEU A 47 6.92 -6.72 -0.91
N TYR A 48 6.21 -5.67 -1.33
CA TYR A 48 5.85 -4.58 -0.45
C TYR A 48 4.56 -4.89 0.31
N TYR A 49 4.66 -4.98 1.64
CA TYR A 49 3.48 -4.91 2.50
C TYR A 49 3.24 -3.44 2.89
N LEU A 50 2.20 -2.87 2.30
CA LEU A 50 1.86 -1.46 2.44
C LEU A 50 0.76 -1.28 3.48
N SER A 51 1.15 -0.92 4.70
CA SER A 51 0.23 -0.55 5.78
C SER A 51 -0.66 0.64 5.44
N ALA A 52 -1.77 0.82 6.16
CA ALA A 52 -2.57 2.03 6.04
C ALA A 52 -1.76 3.24 6.51
N PRO A 53 -1.64 4.32 5.71
CA PRO A 53 -1.08 5.56 6.20
C PRO A 53 -2.05 6.22 7.19
N ARG A 54 -1.55 7.11 8.04
CA ARG A 54 -2.38 7.87 8.97
C ARG A 54 -2.43 9.33 8.53
N ILE A 55 -3.65 9.88 8.44
CA ILE A 55 -3.87 11.31 8.19
C ILE A 55 -3.84 12.05 9.52
N THR A 56 -3.08 13.14 9.59
CA THR A 56 -2.97 14.00 10.79
C THR A 56 -3.57 15.38 10.61
N SER A 57 -3.68 15.85 9.36
CA SER A 57 -4.30 17.13 9.03
C SER A 57 -4.91 17.08 7.62
N PRO A 58 -6.06 17.72 7.38
CA PRO A 58 -6.96 18.33 8.37
C PRO A 58 -7.51 17.32 9.39
N SER A 59 -7.92 17.80 10.57
CA SER A 59 -8.62 16.97 11.56
C SER A 59 -10.07 16.72 11.12
N ALA A 60 -10.65 15.61 11.57
CA ALA A 60 -12.07 15.33 11.34
C ALA A 60 -12.95 16.47 11.89
N GLY A 61 -13.95 16.89 11.13
CA GLY A 61 -14.85 18.00 11.44
C GLY A 61 -14.31 19.39 11.09
N ALA A 62 -13.07 19.50 10.59
CA ALA A 62 -12.50 20.80 10.25
C ALA A 62 -13.23 21.49 9.09
N THR A 63 -13.29 22.82 9.14
CA THR A 63 -13.64 23.65 7.99
C THR A 63 -12.37 24.03 7.24
N VAL A 64 -12.36 23.80 5.93
CA VAL A 64 -11.18 24.02 5.08
C VAL A 64 -11.53 24.73 3.78
N GLY A 65 -10.56 25.41 3.19
CA GLY A 65 -10.69 25.90 1.82
C GLY A 65 -10.69 24.77 0.79
N ARG A 66 -10.82 25.12 -0.49
CA ARG A 66 -10.93 24.15 -1.59
C ARG A 66 -9.62 23.40 -1.91
N THR A 67 -8.48 23.86 -1.42
CA THR A 67 -7.17 23.22 -1.62
C THR A 67 -6.45 23.07 -0.29
N PRO A 68 -6.98 22.25 0.64
CA PRO A 68 -6.33 22.05 1.93
C PRO A 68 -5.03 21.26 1.74
N GLN A 69 -3.98 21.61 2.47
CA GLN A 69 -2.80 20.75 2.53
C GLN A 69 -3.10 19.55 3.42
N VAL A 70 -3.02 18.34 2.87
CA VAL A 70 -3.21 17.10 3.62
C VAL A 70 -1.86 16.59 4.10
N LYS A 71 -1.76 16.27 5.38
CA LYS A 71 -0.54 15.77 6.03
C LYS A 71 -0.83 14.46 6.74
N GLY A 72 0.21 13.67 6.90
CA GLY A 72 0.12 12.44 7.66
C GLY A 72 1.46 11.83 8.01
N ASP A 73 1.37 10.64 8.59
CA ASP A 73 2.50 9.85 9.05
C ASP A 73 2.23 8.34 8.84
N SER A 74 3.10 7.51 9.43
CA SER A 74 2.96 6.05 9.47
C SER A 74 2.92 5.37 8.09
N ALA A 75 3.53 6.01 7.09
CA ALA A 75 3.64 5.50 5.73
C ALA A 75 5.06 4.98 5.44
N ILE A 76 5.20 4.16 4.40
CA ILE A 76 6.49 3.58 4.04
C ILE A 76 7.37 4.65 3.37
N PRO A 77 8.59 4.91 3.88
CA PRO A 77 9.50 5.89 3.28
C PRO A 77 9.70 5.70 1.78
N GLY A 78 9.64 6.79 1.00
CA GLY A 78 9.75 6.76 -0.46
C GLY A 78 8.54 6.17 -1.19
N ALA A 79 7.45 5.84 -0.49
CA ALA A 79 6.17 5.59 -1.14
C ALA A 79 5.53 6.90 -1.61
N THR A 80 4.56 6.79 -2.51
CA THR A 80 3.69 7.90 -2.91
C THR A 80 2.32 7.73 -2.25
N ILE A 81 1.77 8.81 -1.72
CA ILE A 81 0.42 8.86 -1.15
C ILE A 81 -0.58 9.35 -2.21
N ASP A 82 -1.71 8.66 -2.32
CA ASP A 82 -2.88 9.13 -3.07
C ASP A 82 -3.98 9.49 -2.08
N VAL A 83 -4.39 10.76 -2.06
CA VAL A 83 -5.57 11.22 -1.32
C VAL A 83 -6.77 11.21 -2.25
N VAL A 84 -7.82 10.48 -1.86
CA VAL A 84 -9.02 10.24 -2.66
C VAL A 84 -10.29 10.47 -1.85
N LYS A 85 -11.43 10.56 -2.53
CA LYS A 85 -12.74 10.57 -1.85
C LYS A 85 -13.01 9.20 -1.23
N ALA A 86 -13.52 9.16 -0.01
CA ALA A 86 -13.90 7.89 0.62
C ALA A 86 -14.95 7.14 -0.24
N GLY A 87 -14.74 5.84 -0.42
CA GLY A 87 -15.59 4.98 -1.25
C GLY A 87 -15.28 5.00 -2.75
N THR A 88 -14.42 5.89 -3.25
CA THR A 88 -14.00 5.88 -4.66
C THR A 88 -12.58 6.41 -4.89
N ALA A 89 -11.76 5.63 -5.58
CA ALA A 89 -10.40 6.01 -5.96
C ALA A 89 -10.30 6.61 -7.38
N ALA A 90 -11.43 7.05 -7.96
CA ALA A 90 -11.48 7.53 -9.34
C ALA A 90 -10.72 8.85 -9.57
N VAL A 91 -10.59 9.69 -8.53
CA VAL A 91 -9.91 10.99 -8.59
C VAL A 91 -8.89 11.08 -7.47
N ILE A 92 -7.65 11.39 -7.84
CA ILE A 92 -6.58 11.73 -6.90
C ILE A 92 -6.65 13.25 -6.66
N TYR A 93 -7.11 13.65 -5.48
CA TYR A 93 -7.28 15.05 -5.11
C TYR A 93 -5.97 15.69 -4.65
N ALA A 94 -5.11 14.91 -4.01
CA ALA A 94 -3.77 15.32 -3.63
C ALA A 94 -2.80 14.13 -3.65
N THR A 95 -1.51 14.40 -3.87
CA THR A 95 -0.48 13.37 -3.83
C THR A 95 0.85 13.92 -3.31
N GLY A 96 1.65 13.07 -2.69
CA GLY A 96 2.95 13.45 -2.13
C GLY A 96 3.84 12.24 -1.88
N VAL A 97 5.13 12.48 -1.70
CA VAL A 97 6.12 11.44 -1.39
C VAL A 97 6.35 11.37 0.11
N VAL A 98 6.45 10.15 0.63
CA VAL A 98 6.73 9.89 2.03
C VAL A 98 8.22 10.11 2.32
N ALA A 99 8.52 10.94 3.31
CA ALA A 99 9.87 11.23 3.78
C ALA A 99 10.50 10.01 4.48
N SER A 100 11.80 10.13 4.80
CA SER A 100 12.57 9.05 5.43
C SER A 100 12.05 8.65 6.82
N ASP A 101 11.39 9.56 7.52
CA ASP A 101 10.79 9.36 8.84
C ASP A 101 9.34 8.84 8.79
N GLY A 102 8.81 8.57 7.58
CA GLY A 102 7.44 8.09 7.38
C GLY A 102 6.38 9.20 7.39
N THR A 103 6.77 10.47 7.55
CA THR A 103 5.87 11.62 7.41
C THR A 103 5.64 11.98 5.95
N TRP A 104 4.52 12.63 5.65
CA TRP A 104 4.19 13.03 4.29
C TRP A 104 3.29 14.26 4.27
N ILE A 105 3.43 15.01 3.17
CA ILE A 105 2.59 16.15 2.82
C ILE A 105 2.13 15.91 1.38
N ALA A 106 0.81 16.00 1.14
CA ALA A 106 0.23 15.83 -0.18
C ALA A 106 -0.14 17.19 -0.78
N ASP A 107 0.36 17.43 -1.99
CA ASP A 107 0.07 18.62 -2.77
C ASP A 107 -1.25 18.44 -3.54
N ASN A 108 -2.08 19.47 -3.51
CA ASN A 108 -3.37 19.46 -4.20
C ASN A 108 -3.20 19.35 -5.72
N LYS A 109 -3.99 18.47 -6.33
CA LYS A 109 -4.12 18.28 -7.78
C LYS A 109 -5.46 18.75 -8.29
N VAL A 110 -6.51 18.64 -7.48
CA VAL A 110 -7.87 19.02 -7.84
C VAL A 110 -8.49 19.78 -6.66
N ALA A 111 -9.13 20.90 -6.94
CA ALA A 111 -9.87 21.64 -5.93
C ALA A 111 -11.08 20.81 -5.44
N LEU A 112 -11.23 20.72 -4.12
CA LEU A 112 -12.35 20.04 -3.50
C LEU A 112 -13.69 20.72 -3.88
N PRO A 113 -14.77 19.92 -4.01
CA PRO A 113 -16.11 20.47 -4.14
C PRO A 113 -16.53 21.12 -2.82
N VAL A 114 -17.24 22.25 -2.91
CA VAL A 114 -17.78 22.97 -1.73
C VAL A 114 -18.86 22.10 -1.06
N GLY A 115 -18.89 22.14 0.27
CA GLY A 115 -19.79 21.35 1.10
C GLY A 115 -19.09 20.20 1.84
N PRO A 116 -19.85 19.24 2.39
CA PRO A 116 -19.31 18.09 3.08
C PRO A 116 -18.44 17.23 2.16
N PHE A 117 -17.22 16.92 2.60
CA PHE A 117 -16.30 16.07 1.87
C PHE A 117 -15.60 15.10 2.81
N THR A 118 -15.63 13.81 2.48
CA THR A 118 -14.91 12.77 3.22
C THR A 118 -13.81 12.21 2.34
N PHE A 119 -12.57 12.29 2.80
CA PHE A 119 -11.40 11.76 2.11
C PHE A 119 -10.71 10.66 2.92
N THR A 120 -9.94 9.86 2.21
CA THR A 120 -9.03 8.85 2.75
C THR A 120 -7.75 8.86 1.92
N ALA A 121 -6.75 8.09 2.33
CA ALA A 121 -5.48 7.98 1.64
C ALA A 121 -5.01 6.53 1.57
N ARG A 122 -4.23 6.21 0.55
CA ARG A 122 -3.46 4.96 0.45
C ARG A 122 -2.06 5.26 -0.07
N GLN A 123 -1.17 4.28 0.04
CA GLN A 123 0.20 4.40 -0.44
C GLN A 123 0.48 3.47 -1.62
N ASN A 124 1.40 3.88 -2.49
CA ASN A 124 1.91 3.13 -3.63
C ASN A 124 3.44 3.05 -3.55
N LYS A 125 4.03 1.88 -3.78
CA LYS A 125 5.49 1.73 -3.83
C LYS A 125 5.91 0.58 -4.75
N GLY A 126 6.92 0.82 -5.59
CA GLY A 126 7.46 -0.22 -6.48
C GLY A 126 6.44 -0.82 -7.43
N GLY A 127 5.48 -0.03 -7.91
CA GLY A 127 4.37 -0.49 -8.77
C GLY A 127 3.25 -1.25 -8.04
N VAL A 128 3.36 -1.41 -6.72
CA VAL A 128 2.33 -2.04 -5.88
C VAL A 128 1.46 -0.96 -5.25
N THR A 129 0.14 -1.07 -5.42
CA THR A 129 -0.86 -0.25 -4.72
C THR A 129 -1.27 -0.91 -3.41
N GLY A 130 -1.19 -0.16 -2.32
CA GLY A 130 -1.63 -0.63 -1.01
C GLY A 130 -3.13 -0.90 -0.99
N THR A 131 -3.52 -2.03 -0.40
CA THR A 131 -4.93 -2.42 -0.20
C THR A 131 -5.51 -1.81 1.07
N ALA A 132 -4.66 -1.39 2.01
CA ALA A 132 -5.07 -0.77 3.26
C ALA A 132 -5.29 0.74 3.06
N TRP A 133 -6.47 1.21 3.49
CA TRP A 133 -6.87 2.62 3.45
C TRP A 133 -6.66 3.28 4.81
N ALA A 134 -6.29 4.56 4.81
CA ALA A 134 -6.34 5.40 6.00
C ALA A 134 -7.77 5.49 6.55
N ALA A 135 -7.88 5.85 7.83
CA ALA A 135 -9.16 6.22 8.41
C ALA A 135 -9.80 7.38 7.63
N ASN A 136 -11.12 7.33 7.45
CA ASN A 136 -11.86 8.39 6.78
C ASN A 136 -11.80 9.69 7.59
N VAL A 137 -11.54 10.80 6.89
CA VAL A 137 -11.57 12.15 7.46
C VAL A 137 -12.66 12.95 6.77
N SER A 138 -13.68 13.33 7.53
CA SER A 138 -14.77 14.20 7.07
C SER A 138 -14.46 15.65 7.40
N VAL A 139 -14.64 16.54 6.42
CA VAL A 139 -14.44 18.00 6.55
C VAL A 139 -15.59 18.75 5.88
N THR A 140 -15.71 20.04 6.20
CA THR A 140 -16.59 20.97 5.48
C THR A 140 -15.74 21.90 4.63
N VAL A 141 -15.93 21.84 3.31
CA VAL A 141 -15.19 22.66 2.36
C VAL A 141 -15.93 23.97 2.10
N THR A 142 -15.27 25.10 2.31
CA THR A 142 -15.78 26.46 2.02
C THR A 142 -15.08 27.05 0.79
N GLY A 143 -15.80 27.93 0.08
CA GLY A 143 -15.37 28.60 -1.14
C GLY A 143 -14.54 29.84 -0.90
#